data_AF-A0A971MZS8-F1
#
_entry.id   AF-A0A971MZS8-F1
#
_cell.length_a   1.000
_cell.length_b   1.000
_cell.length_c   1.000
_cell.angle_alpha   90.00
_cell.angle_beta   90.00
_cell.angle_gamma   90.00
#
_symmetry.space_group_name_H-M   'P 1'
#
loop_
_entity.id
_entity.type
_entity.pdbx_description
1 polymer ?
#
loop_
_entity_poly.entity_id
_entity_poly.type
_entity_poly.pdbx_seq_one_letter_code
_entity_poly.pdbx_strand_id
1 'polypeptide(L)'
;RKKAQGGKRVLYTTHNPTYDAKNRFDLPEELELDFKSIAHLFEALEQPVKEPELSLTVQRLNKMIVDAGISELELQEVVAEKGHYELSVLVQNYSDEFITRWIIPNWERVLETIKNKKGEQ
;
A
#
# COMPACT_ATOMS: atom_id res chain seq x y z
N ARG A 1 -37.11 37.12 -19.02
CA ARG A 1 -36.57 35.73 -19.09
C ARG A 1 -36.18 35.29 -17.69
N LYS A 2 -37.04 34.56 -16.96
CA LYS A 2 -36.63 33.91 -15.71
C LYS A 2 -35.97 32.58 -16.09
N LYS A 3 -34.67 32.44 -15.82
CA LYS A 3 -33.97 31.16 -15.93
C LYS A 3 -34.43 30.30 -14.75
N ALA A 4 -34.76 29.03 -15.01
CA ALA A 4 -35.04 28.08 -13.95
C ALA A 4 -33.78 27.93 -13.07
N GLN A 5 -33.86 28.37 -11.83
CA GLN A 5 -32.86 28.16 -10.80
C GLN A 5 -33.60 27.50 -9.62
N GLY A 6 -33.16 26.32 -9.20
CA GLY A 6 -33.77 25.64 -8.05
C GLY A 6 -33.86 24.11 -8.10
N GLY A 7 -33.20 23.43 -9.04
CA GLY A 7 -33.12 21.97 -8.99
C GLY A 7 -32.10 21.52 -7.95
N LYS A 8 -32.56 21.03 -6.79
CA LYS A 8 -31.70 20.30 -5.83
C LYS A 8 -31.23 19.01 -6.51
N ARG A 9 -29.95 18.68 -6.37
CA ARG A 9 -29.41 17.42 -6.90
C ARG A 9 -29.78 16.29 -5.95
N VAL A 10 -30.63 15.37 -6.41
CA VAL A 10 -31.15 14.24 -5.64
C VAL A 10 -30.72 12.94 -6.31
N LEU A 11 -30.32 11.97 -5.50
CA LEU A 11 -30.07 10.60 -5.90
C LEU A 11 -31.28 9.74 -5.48
N TYR A 12 -31.82 8.99 -6.43
CA TYR A 12 -32.88 8.02 -6.22
C TYR A 12 -32.28 6.62 -6.10
N THR A 13 -32.64 5.87 -5.07
CA THR A 13 -32.08 4.53 -4.82
C THR A 13 -33.01 3.38 -5.21
N THR A 14 -34.23 3.69 -5.64
CA THR A 14 -35.29 2.73 -5.99
C THR A 14 -35.48 2.60 -7.51
N HIS A 15 -35.97 1.44 -7.95
CA HIS A 15 -36.23 1.16 -9.37
C HIS A 15 -37.41 1.99 -9.90
N ASN A 16 -37.24 2.62 -11.07
CA ASN A 16 -38.28 3.35 -11.78
C ASN A 16 -38.27 3.00 -13.28
N PRO A 17 -39.40 3.02 -14.00
CA PRO A 17 -39.42 2.80 -15.46
C PRO A 17 -38.48 3.70 -16.27
N THR A 18 -38.11 4.86 -15.72
CA THR A 18 -37.25 5.86 -16.38
C THR A 18 -35.77 5.73 -15.97
N TYR A 19 -35.44 4.97 -14.92
CA TYR A 19 -34.08 4.78 -14.41
C TYR A 19 -33.96 3.49 -13.55
N ASP A 20 -32.90 2.72 -13.78
CA ASP A 20 -32.63 1.49 -13.04
C ASP A 20 -31.68 1.76 -11.86
N ALA A 21 -32.23 1.96 -10.66
CA ALA A 21 -31.47 2.03 -9.41
C ALA A 21 -31.81 0.84 -8.51
N LYS A 22 -30.77 0.24 -7.91
CA LYS A 22 -30.90 -0.95 -7.06
C LYS A 22 -30.33 -0.69 -5.68
N ASN A 23 -31.19 -0.57 -4.69
CA ASN A 23 -30.81 -0.47 -3.30
C ASN A 23 -30.49 -1.84 -2.70
N ARG A 24 -29.21 -2.12 -2.45
CA ARG A 24 -28.74 -3.33 -1.74
C ARG A 24 -28.31 -3.05 -0.31
N PHE A 25 -28.41 -1.81 0.12
CA PHE A 25 -27.79 -1.28 1.32
C PHE A 25 -28.79 -0.55 2.22
N ASP A 26 -30.10 -0.76 2.02
CA ASP A 26 -31.20 -0.13 2.78
C ASP A 26 -31.11 1.41 2.86
N LEU A 27 -30.57 2.05 1.81
CA LEU A 27 -30.52 3.51 1.72
C LEU A 27 -31.93 4.13 1.62
N PRO A 28 -32.13 5.39 2.04
CA PRO A 28 -33.36 6.13 1.78
C PRO A 28 -33.69 6.19 0.28
N GLU A 29 -34.98 6.20 -0.06
CA GLU A 29 -35.46 6.25 -1.46
C GLU A 29 -34.99 7.50 -2.21
N GLU A 30 -34.85 8.62 -1.49
CA GLU A 30 -34.33 9.89 -1.95
C GLU A 30 -33.23 10.38 -0.99
N LEU A 31 -32.06 10.69 -1.53
CA LEU A 31 -30.98 11.33 -0.77
C LEU A 31 -30.29 12.43 -1.58
N GLU A 32 -29.55 13.30 -0.90
CA GLU A 32 -28.80 14.36 -1.57
C GLU A 32 -27.70 13.75 -2.44
N LEU A 33 -27.44 14.33 -3.62
CA LEU A 33 -26.30 13.93 -4.45
C LEU A 33 -24.97 14.44 -3.85
N ASP A 34 -24.69 14.02 -2.61
CA ASP A 34 -23.49 14.31 -1.85
C ASP A 34 -22.86 12.98 -1.39
N PHE A 35 -21.52 12.93 -1.39
CA PHE A 35 -20.80 11.72 -1.03
C PHE A 35 -21.06 11.31 0.44
N LYS A 36 -21.31 12.25 1.35
CA LYS A 36 -21.56 11.97 2.77
C LYS A 36 -22.74 11.02 2.96
N SER A 37 -23.76 11.09 2.10
CA SER A 37 -24.95 10.26 2.20
C SER A 37 -24.68 8.78 1.93
N ILE A 38 -23.61 8.45 1.20
CA ILE A 38 -23.22 7.06 0.89
C ILE A 38 -21.86 6.67 1.49
N ALA A 39 -21.15 7.59 2.16
CA ALA A 39 -19.80 7.38 2.69
C ALA A 39 -19.71 6.15 3.62
N HIS A 40 -20.72 5.95 4.46
CA HIS A 40 -20.80 4.83 5.39
C HIS A 40 -20.82 3.44 4.70
N LEU A 41 -21.18 3.36 3.41
CA LEU A 41 -21.12 2.11 2.65
C LEU A 41 -19.69 1.69 2.30
N PHE A 42 -18.78 2.67 2.26
CA PHE A 42 -17.38 2.45 1.88
C PHE A 42 -16.46 2.36 3.10
N GLU A 43 -16.86 2.91 4.24
CA GLU A 43 -16.09 2.87 5.49
C GLU A 43 -15.82 1.43 5.99
N ALA A 44 -16.72 0.48 5.71
CA ALA A 44 -16.51 -0.95 6.03
C ALA A 44 -15.59 -1.69 5.05
N LEU A 45 -15.33 -1.13 3.86
CA LEU A 45 -14.38 -1.66 2.88
C LEU A 45 -12.97 -1.13 3.12
N GLU A 46 -12.86 -0.05 3.88
CA GLU A 46 -11.62 0.39 4.49
C GLU A 46 -11.33 -0.54 5.67
N GLN A 47 -10.87 -1.76 5.37
CA GLN A 47 -9.80 -2.30 6.19
C GLN A 47 -8.80 -1.15 6.31
N PRO A 48 -8.40 -0.72 7.52
CA PRO A 48 -7.51 0.40 7.66
C PRO A 48 -6.31 0.10 6.77
N VAL A 49 -6.15 0.87 5.70
CA VAL A 49 -4.89 0.94 4.99
C VAL A 49 -4.00 1.58 6.04
N LYS A 50 -3.42 0.74 6.89
CA LYS A 50 -2.35 1.15 7.79
C LYS A 50 -1.39 1.87 6.86
N GLU A 51 -1.32 3.19 7.01
CA GLU A 51 -0.12 3.96 6.77
C GLU A 51 1.06 3.04 7.07
N PRO A 52 2.07 2.89 6.18
CA PRO A 52 3.02 1.81 6.25
C PRO A 52 3.85 1.91 7.54
N GLU A 53 3.28 1.43 8.63
CA GLU A 53 3.90 1.03 9.86
C GLU A 53 4.86 -0.04 9.40
N LEU A 54 6.10 0.38 9.12
CA LEU A 54 7.16 -0.48 8.64
C LEU A 54 7.08 -1.76 9.45
N SER A 55 6.92 -2.90 8.77
CA SER A 55 6.80 -4.18 9.45
C SER A 55 7.94 -4.34 10.47
N LEU A 56 7.68 -4.95 11.63
CA LEU A 56 8.70 -5.24 12.63
C LEU A 56 9.93 -5.93 12.01
N THR A 57 9.72 -6.73 10.96
CA THR A 57 10.79 -7.40 10.21
C THR A 57 11.65 -6.43 9.41
N VAL A 58 11.02 -5.45 8.74
CA VAL A 58 11.72 -4.37 8.02
C VAL A 58 12.48 -3.48 9.00
N GLN A 59 11.87 -3.13 10.15
CA GLN A 59 12.56 -2.37 11.20
C GLN A 59 13.79 -3.13 11.73
N ARG A 60 13.67 -4.44 11.95
CA ARG A 60 14.78 -5.30 12.36
C ARG A 60 15.87 -5.34 11.30
N LEU A 61 15.51 -5.45 10.03
CA LEU A 61 16.46 -5.42 8.91
C LEU A 61 17.20 -4.08 8.84
N ASN A 62 16.49 -2.96 8.90
CA ASN A 62 17.10 -1.63 8.91
C ASN A 62 18.09 -1.46 10.07
N LYS A 63 17.75 -1.99 11.25
CA LYS A 63 18.67 -2.01 12.39
C LYS A 63 19.95 -2.82 12.09
N MET A 64 19.82 -3.98 11.44
CA MET A 64 20.98 -4.80 11.05
C MET A 64 21.87 -4.10 10.00
N ILE A 65 21.25 -3.41 9.03
CA ILE A 65 21.96 -2.61 8.02
C ILE A 65 22.78 -1.51 8.69
N VAL A 66 22.17 -0.76 9.61
CA VAL A 66 22.83 0.34 10.35
C VAL A 66 23.95 -0.19 11.25
N ASP A 67 23.72 -1.28 11.99
CA ASP A 67 24.72 -1.91 12.87
C ASP A 67 25.95 -2.38 12.08
N ALA A 68 25.74 -2.90 10.86
CA ALA A 68 26.81 -3.31 9.96
C ALA A 68 27.51 -2.13 9.25
N GLY A 69 27.00 -0.90 9.37
CA GLY A 69 27.56 0.28 8.68
C GLY A 69 27.39 0.23 7.16
N ILE A 70 26.32 -0.42 6.69
CA ILE A 70 26.03 -0.62 5.27
C ILE A 70 24.89 0.31 4.85
N SER A 71 24.87 0.71 3.58
CA SER A 71 23.75 1.45 3.00
C SER A 71 22.65 0.51 2.50
N GLU A 72 21.39 0.95 2.53
CA GLU A 72 20.27 0.19 1.97
C GLU A 72 20.50 -0.16 0.48
N LEU A 73 21.19 0.71 -0.26
CA LEU A 73 21.54 0.50 -1.66
C LEU A 73 22.46 -0.72 -1.85
N GLU A 74 23.50 -0.87 -1.03
CA GLU A 74 24.41 -2.02 -1.09
C GLU A 74 23.66 -3.35 -0.84
N LEU A 75 22.68 -3.34 0.07
CA LEU A 75 21.82 -4.49 0.29
C LEU A 75 20.96 -4.77 -0.96
N GLN A 76 20.33 -3.75 -1.53
CA GLN A 76 19.50 -3.88 -2.73
C GLN A 76 20.29 -4.42 -3.92
N GLU A 77 21.55 -3.99 -4.11
CA GLU A 77 22.42 -4.53 -5.15
C GLU A 77 22.67 -6.02 -5.00
N VAL A 78 22.95 -6.50 -3.78
CA VAL A 78 23.15 -7.94 -3.54
C VAL A 78 21.86 -8.71 -3.75
N VAL A 79 20.73 -8.17 -3.31
CA VAL A 79 19.41 -8.79 -3.49
C VAL A 79 19.03 -8.88 -4.98
N ALA A 80 19.34 -7.85 -5.76
CA ALA A 80 19.12 -7.80 -7.20
C ALA A 80 20.06 -8.74 -7.97
N GLU A 81 21.32 -8.81 -7.58
CA GLU A 81 22.29 -9.76 -8.14
C GLU A 81 21.90 -11.21 -7.88
N LYS A 82 21.26 -11.48 -6.73
CA LYS A 82 20.68 -12.79 -6.41
C LYS A 82 19.35 -13.06 -7.10
N GLY A 83 18.79 -12.08 -7.81
CA GLY A 83 17.57 -12.23 -8.62
C GLY A 83 16.28 -12.25 -7.82
N HIS A 84 16.27 -11.72 -6.58
CA HIS A 84 15.08 -11.71 -5.74
C HIS A 84 14.20 -10.47 -5.94
N TYR A 85 14.80 -9.28 -5.92
CA TYR A 85 14.11 -8.01 -6.11
C TYR A 85 14.94 -7.11 -7.01
N GLU A 86 14.29 -6.22 -7.76
CA GLU A 86 14.99 -5.22 -8.56
C GLU A 86 15.60 -4.12 -7.68
N LEU A 87 16.64 -3.46 -8.18
CA LEU A 87 17.28 -2.29 -7.55
C LEU A 87 16.33 -1.10 -7.32
N SER A 88 15.22 -1.06 -8.07
CA SER A 88 14.16 -0.06 -7.92
C SER A 88 13.22 -0.33 -6.72
N VAL A 89 13.23 -1.56 -6.17
CA VAL A 89 12.35 -1.94 -5.07
C VAL A 89 12.98 -1.54 -3.74
N LEU A 90 12.31 -0.63 -3.05
CA LEU A 90 12.70 -0.17 -1.71
C LEU A 90 12.65 -1.30 -0.69
N VAL A 91 13.60 -1.30 0.25
CA VAL A 91 13.70 -2.30 1.34
C VAL A 91 12.40 -2.37 2.16
N GLN A 92 11.69 -1.25 2.31
CA GLN A 92 10.38 -1.19 2.97
C GLN A 92 9.28 -2.03 2.29
N ASN A 93 9.43 -2.34 1.00
CA ASN A 93 8.49 -3.14 0.23
C ASN A 93 8.89 -4.62 0.17
N TYR A 94 9.99 -5.02 0.82
CA TYR A 94 10.38 -6.42 0.89
C TYR A 94 9.39 -7.20 1.75
N SER A 95 9.06 -8.42 1.32
CA SER A 95 8.13 -9.25 2.08
C SER A 95 8.78 -9.74 3.38
N ASP A 96 7.98 -9.87 4.44
CA ASP A 96 8.45 -10.40 5.72
C ASP A 96 9.04 -11.81 5.59
N GLU A 97 8.47 -12.63 4.70
CA GLU A 97 8.97 -13.97 4.41
C GLU A 97 10.36 -13.91 3.77
N PHE A 98 10.59 -12.98 2.85
CA PHE A 98 11.90 -12.82 2.23
C PHE A 98 12.96 -12.40 3.26
N ILE A 99 12.63 -11.42 4.10
CA ILE A 99 13.55 -10.95 5.13
C ILE A 99 13.86 -12.07 6.13
N THR A 100 12.84 -12.82 6.55
CA THR A 100 12.97 -13.85 7.60
C THR A 100 13.59 -15.15 7.09
N ARG A 101 13.22 -15.61 5.89
CA ARG A 101 13.67 -16.90 5.35
C ARG A 101 14.93 -16.80 4.51
N TRP A 102 15.28 -15.60 4.05
CA TRP A 102 16.44 -15.43 3.17
C TRP A 102 17.44 -14.43 3.74
N ILE A 103 17.06 -13.18 4.02
CA ILE A 103 18.03 -12.15 4.41
C ILE A 103 18.66 -12.45 5.78
N ILE A 104 17.84 -12.62 6.83
CA ILE A 104 18.33 -12.87 8.19
C ILE A 104 19.25 -14.11 8.26
N PRO A 105 18.89 -15.29 7.71
CA PRO A 105 19.76 -16.46 7.76
C PRO A 105 20.97 -16.37 6.83
N ASN A 106 20.91 -15.62 5.73
CA ASN A 106 22.05 -15.42 4.82
C ASN A 106 22.80 -14.10 5.07
N TRP A 107 22.55 -13.43 6.20
CA TRP A 107 23.06 -12.08 6.45
C TRP A 107 24.59 -12.00 6.36
N GLU A 108 25.30 -12.96 6.93
CA GLU A 108 26.77 -13.00 6.87
C GLU A 108 27.29 -13.08 5.43
N ARG A 109 26.59 -13.80 4.54
CA ARG A 109 26.97 -13.91 3.11
C ARG A 109 26.70 -12.62 2.36
N VAL A 110 25.65 -11.89 2.75
CA VAL A 110 25.34 -10.56 2.22
C VAL A 110 26.47 -9.61 2.61
N LEU A 111 26.89 -9.59 3.88
CA LEU A 111 28.01 -8.78 4.35
C LEU A 111 29.32 -9.11 3.61
N GLU A 112 29.59 -10.40 3.37
CA GLU A 112 30.78 -10.85 2.63
C GLU A 112 30.74 -10.35 1.17
N THR A 113 29.61 -10.50 0.49
CA THR A 113 29.42 -9.99 -0.88
C THR A 113 29.63 -8.49 -0.95
N ILE A 114 29.10 -7.73 0.01
CA ILE A 114 29.25 -6.27 0.09
C ILE A 114 30.71 -5.89 0.35
N LYS A 115 31.39 -6.56 1.28
CA LYS A 115 32.83 -6.33 1.54
C LYS A 115 33.68 -6.62 0.32
N ASN A 116 33.39 -7.67 -0.44
CA ASN A 116 34.09 -7.98 -1.68
C ASN A 116 33.85 -6.88 -2.73
N LYS A 117 32.62 -6.38 -2.88
CA LYS A 117 32.32 -5.23 -3.76
C LYS A 117 33.03 -3.94 -3.33
N LYS A 118 33.12 -3.67 -2.03
CA LYS A 118 33.83 -2.49 -1.49
C LYS A 118 35.36 -2.61 -1.58
N GLY A 119 35.86 -3.85 -1.65
CA GLY A 119 37.30 -4.16 -1.71
C GLY A 119 37.86 -4.19 -3.13
N GLU A 120 37.03 -4.09 -4.17
CA GLU A 120 37.46 -4.13 -5.57
C GLU A 120 36.74 -3.06 -6.40
N GLN A 121 37.27 -1.84 -6.38
CA GLN A 121 37.72 -1.08 -7.57
C GLN A 121 38.28 0.29 -7.18
#